data_AF-A0A3A2IVE4-F1
#
_entry.id   AF-A0A3A2IVE4-F1
#
_cell.length_a   1.000
_cell.length_b   1.000
_cell.length_c   1.000
_cell.angle_alpha   90.00
_cell.angle_beta   90.00
_cell.angle_gamma   90.00
#
_symmetry.space_group_name_H-M   'P 1'
#
loop_
_entity.id
_entity.type
_entity.pdbx_description
1 polymer ?
#
loop_
_entity_poly.entity_id
_entity_poly.type
_entity_poly.pdbx_seq_one_letter_code
_entity_poly.pdbx_strand_id
1 'polypeptide(L)' 'MSTKVKNNQANPDVGAINDVIFLPDRDAKVAELAYYKAESRGFEPGHELEDWLAAEGECSL' A
#
# COMPACT_ATOMS: atom_id res chain seq x y z
N MET A 1 26.79 -43.39 1.32
CA MET A 1 27.26 -42.52 0.23
C MET A 1 26.04 -41.91 -0.43
N SER A 2 25.96 -40.58 -0.42
CA SER A 2 24.75 -39.76 -0.38
C SER A 2 23.91 -39.76 -1.65
N THR A 3 22.60 -39.78 -1.47
CA THR A 3 21.58 -39.64 -2.52
C THR A 3 21.67 -38.28 -3.20
N LYS A 4 21.71 -38.32 -4.54
CA LYS A 4 21.70 -37.16 -5.44
C LYS A 4 20.34 -36.44 -5.37
N VAL A 5 20.25 -35.35 -4.60
CA VAL A 5 19.13 -34.41 -4.70
C VAL A 5 19.36 -33.51 -5.92
N LYS A 6 18.61 -33.75 -6.99
CA LYS A 6 18.48 -32.81 -8.10
C LYS A 6 17.39 -31.82 -7.70
N ASN A 7 17.80 -30.70 -7.13
CA ASN A 7 16.90 -29.61 -6.78
C ASN A 7 16.51 -28.88 -8.07
N ASN A 8 15.44 -29.35 -8.72
CA ASN A 8 14.76 -28.61 -9.78
C ASN A 8 14.01 -27.45 -9.12
N GLN A 9 14.74 -26.39 -8.80
CA GLN A 9 14.12 -25.11 -8.49
C GLN A 9 13.54 -24.55 -9.78
N ALA A 10 12.24 -24.78 -9.93
CA ALA A 10 11.39 -24.09 -10.88
C ALA A 10 11.65 -22.58 -10.77
N ASN A 11 12.30 -22.07 -11.83
CA ASN A 11 12.12 -20.73 -12.36
C ASN A 11 10.79 -20.10 -11.87
N PRO A 12 10.82 -19.05 -11.02
CA PRO A 12 9.70 -18.13 -11.00
C PRO A 12 9.77 -17.40 -12.33
N ASP A 13 8.81 -17.69 -13.19
CA ASP A 13 8.48 -16.95 -14.39
C ASP A 13 8.63 -15.43 -14.14
N VAL A 14 9.69 -14.83 -14.69
CA VAL A 14 9.98 -13.39 -14.69
C VAL A 14 9.10 -12.71 -15.75
N GLY A 15 7.81 -13.11 -15.81
CA GLY A 15 6.86 -12.71 -16.85
C GLY A 15 5.68 -11.87 -16.36
N ALA A 16 5.44 -11.79 -15.05
CA ALA A 16 4.24 -11.16 -14.48
C ALA A 16 4.53 -10.01 -13.49
N ILE A 17 5.72 -9.40 -13.52
CA ILE A 17 6.08 -8.34 -12.54
C ILE A 17 5.54 -6.94 -12.90
N ASN A 18 4.96 -6.77 -14.09
CA ASN A 18 4.42 -5.48 -14.54
C ASN A 18 2.91 -5.33 -14.32
N ASP A 19 2.25 -6.37 -13.81
CA ASP A 19 0.83 -6.33 -13.40
C ASP A 19 0.69 -6.28 -11.86
N VAL A 20 1.76 -5.90 -11.14
CA VAL A 20 1.58 -5.15 -9.89
C VAL A 20 1.13 -3.76 -10.31
N ILE A 21 -0.14 -3.74 -10.65
CA ILE A 21 -1.00 -2.60 -10.87
C ILE A 21 -0.76 -1.65 -9.68
N PHE A 22 0.19 -0.72 -9.85
CA PHE A 22 0.33 0.47 -9.04
C PHE A 22 -0.83 1.40 -9.43
N LEU A 23 -2.07 0.93 -9.26
CA LEU A 23 -3.12 1.87 -8.92
C LEU A 23 -2.62 2.47 -7.61
N PRO A 24 -2.54 3.80 -7.47
CA PRO A 24 -2.42 4.38 -6.15
C PRO A 24 -3.63 3.84 -5.40
N ASP A 25 -3.36 2.82 -4.57
CA ASP A 25 -4.33 2.18 -3.70
C ASP A 25 -5.06 3.35 -3.07
N ARG A 26 -6.37 3.43 -3.27
CA ARG A 26 -7.13 4.64 -2.93
C ARG A 26 -6.81 5.04 -1.49
N ASP A 27 -6.64 4.02 -0.66
CA ASP A 27 -6.14 4.00 0.71
C ASP A 27 -4.76 4.66 0.90
N ALA A 28 -3.79 4.48 0.00
CA ALA A 28 -2.49 5.14 0.06
C ALA A 28 -2.61 6.66 -0.16
N LYS A 29 -3.45 7.09 -1.12
CA LYS A 29 -3.75 8.52 -1.32
C LYS A 29 -4.51 9.10 -0.14
N VAL A 30 -5.46 8.35 0.39
CA VAL A 30 -6.24 8.73 1.56
C VAL A 30 -5.34 8.85 2.79
N ALA A 31 -4.42 7.92 3.01
CA ALA A 31 -3.46 7.95 4.11
C ALA A 31 -2.52 9.15 4.01
N GLU A 32 -2.02 9.46 2.81
CA GLU A 32 -1.19 10.64 2.57
C GLU A 32 -1.96 11.95 2.88
N LEU A 33 -3.20 12.08 2.39
CA LEU A 33 -4.05 13.24 2.67
C LEU A 33 -4.42 13.37 4.16
N ALA A 34 -4.75 12.27 4.82
CA ALA A 34 -5.05 12.24 6.25
C ALA A 34 -3.80 12.62 7.07
N TYR A 35 -2.62 12.16 6.66
CA TYR A 35 -1.35 12.54 7.27
C TYR A 35 -1.09 14.05 7.17
N TYR A 36 -1.23 14.66 5.99
CA TYR A 36 -1.04 16.11 5.84
C TYR A 36 -2.08 16.94 6.62
N LYS A 37 -3.31 16.44 6.73
CA LYS A 37 -4.36 17.04 7.56
C LYS A 37 -4.02 16.99 9.04
N ALA A 38 -3.59 15.84 9.54
CA ALA A 38 -3.13 15.68 10.91
C ALA A 38 -1.89 16.54 11.18
N GLU A 39 -0.93 16.59 10.26
CA GLU A 39 0.28 17.42 10.36
C GLU A 39 -0.05 18.91 10.45
N SER A 40 -0.98 19.42 9.63
CA SER A 40 -1.43 20.83 9.69
C SER A 40 -2.11 21.19 11.02
N ARG A 41 -2.68 20.20 11.72
CA ARG A 41 -3.29 20.36 13.05
C ARG A 41 -2.32 20.10 14.20
N GLY A 42 -1.10 19.61 13.91
CA GLY A 42 -0.12 19.22 14.92
C GLY A 42 -0.38 17.85 15.57
N PHE A 43 -1.00 16.92 14.82
CA PHE A 43 -1.36 15.56 15.26
C PHE A 43 -2.23 15.55 16.52
N GLU A 44 -3.25 16.41 16.55
CA GLU A 44 -4.19 16.45 17.68
C GLU A 44 -5.01 15.15 17.74
N PRO A 45 -4.98 14.42 18.88
CA PRO A 45 -5.70 13.16 19.01
C PRO A 45 -7.21 13.39 19.01
N GLY A 46 -7.96 12.45 18.43
CA GLY A 46 -9.43 12.53 18.35
C GLY A 46 -9.97 13.03 17.01
N HIS A 47 -9.11 13.52 16.10
CA HIS A 47 -9.50 13.91 14.74
C HIS A 47 -9.02 12.93 13.65
N GLU A 48 -8.30 11.87 14.03
CA GLU A 48 -7.73 10.87 13.11
C GLU A 48 -8.78 10.28 12.15
N LEU A 49 -9.97 9.94 12.67
CA LEU A 49 -11.05 9.36 11.89
C LEU A 49 -11.71 10.38 10.95
N GLU A 50 -11.84 11.63 11.40
CA GLU A 50 -12.38 12.73 10.59
C GLU A 50 -11.42 13.12 9.46
N ASP A 51 -10.12 13.17 9.74
CA ASP A 51 -9.11 13.47 8.73
C ASP A 51 -9.02 12.34 7.67
N TRP A 52 -9.22 11.08 8.09
CA TRP A 52 -9.32 9.93 7.19
C TRP A 52 -10.61 9.96 6.35
N LEU A 53 -11.79 10.17 6.94
CA LEU A 53 -13.06 10.31 6.19
C LEU A 53 -13.01 11.47 5.19
N ALA A 54 -12.43 12.59 5.61
CA ALA A 54 -12.29 13.77 4.76
C ALA A 54 -11.24 13.57 3.67
N ALA A 55 -10.28 12.67 3.84
CA ALA A 55 -9.35 12.27 2.79
C ALA A 55 -9.99 11.26 1.81
N GLU A 56 -10.78 10.31 2.32
CA GLU A 56 -11.57 9.38 1.50
C GLU A 56 -12.55 10.10 0.59
N GLY A 57 -13.27 11.10 1.11
CA GLY A 57 -14.22 11.89 0.31
C GLY A 57 -13.56 12.60 -0.88
N GLU A 58 -12.35 13.12 -0.69
CA GLU A 58 -11.58 13.81 -1.73
C GLU A 58 -11.00 12.82 -2.75
N CYS A 59 -10.57 11.63 -2.32
CA CYS A 59 -10.05 10.60 -3.21
C CYS A 59 -11.17 9.81 -3.93
N SER A 60 -12.44 10.05 -3.56
CA SER A 60 -13.59 9.35 -4.12
C SER A 60 -14.28 10.05 -5.30
N LEU A 61 -13.90 11.30 -5.57
CA LEU A 61 -14.37 12.16 -6.67
C LEU A 61 -13.54 11.99 -7.95
#